data_AF-A0A4U5WUK4-F1
#
_entry.id   AF-A0A4U5WUK4-F1
#
_cell.length_a   1.000
_cell.length_b   1.000
_cell.length_c   1.000
_cell.angle_alpha   90.00
_cell.angle_beta   90.00
_cell.angle_gamma   90.00
#
_symmetry.space_group_name_H-M   'P 1'
#
loop_
_entity.id
_entity.type
_entity.pdbx_description
1 polymer ?
#
loop_
_entity_poly.entity_id
_entity_poly.type
_entity_poly.pdbx_seq_one_letter_code
_entity_poly.pdbx_strand_id
1 'polypeptide(L)'
;MSLTIPAARSEADATPGHLWSPALARRVRAAARDHGAAHALGVLHAATLPGVLPAGPGGHVLVPEAVAAAGSRYDTPEGPRPRRPDAGEELLARVALPGGEALVALRVPGSGPGPDGGAAWARGLVAVRLGLAERALREVADRLRDRTVQGTVMLHLPLVRALIADAACGLAEAGALLSAPVTDPGPAELRRAHRALDESGRACLHLLGAAGFVTGGTGDLVRASELLADTYAPPPPVPEGDRP
;
A
#
# COMPACT_ATOMS: atom_id res chain seq x y z
N MET A 1 -21.19 60.26 -1.66
CA MET A 1 -20.61 59.26 -0.74
C MET A 1 -21.20 57.91 -1.10
N SER A 2 -20.47 57.12 -1.89
CA SER A 2 -20.90 55.79 -2.34
C SER A 2 -20.13 54.74 -1.56
N LEU A 3 -20.85 53.89 -0.82
CA LEU A 3 -20.32 52.76 -0.09
C LEU A 3 -20.18 51.57 -1.05
N THR A 4 -18.95 51.27 -1.46
CA THR A 4 -18.62 50.04 -2.19
C THR A 4 -18.47 48.91 -1.18
N ILE A 5 -19.47 48.03 -1.11
CA ILE A 5 -19.39 46.76 -0.38
C ILE A 5 -18.55 45.80 -1.22
N PRO A 6 -17.48 45.17 -0.70
CA PRO A 6 -16.77 44.14 -1.43
C PRO A 6 -17.66 42.89 -1.53
N ALA A 7 -17.94 42.46 -2.75
CA ALA A 7 -18.60 41.20 -3.01
C ALA A 7 -17.81 40.05 -2.36
N ALA A 8 -18.53 39.24 -1.57
CA ALA A 8 -18.01 38.04 -0.96
C ALA A 8 -17.36 37.16 -2.04
N ARG A 9 -16.14 36.70 -1.78
CA ARG A 9 -15.53 35.63 -2.58
C ARG A 9 -16.46 34.43 -2.50
N SER A 10 -17.05 34.09 -3.65
CA SER A 10 -17.82 32.87 -3.85
C SER A 10 -16.94 31.67 -3.48
N GLU A 11 -17.26 31.01 -2.37
CA GLU A 11 -16.76 29.68 -1.97
C GLU A 11 -17.33 28.59 -2.90
N ALA A 12 -17.13 28.77 -4.20
CA ALA A 12 -17.59 27.83 -5.22
C ALA A 12 -16.49 27.60 -6.24
N ASP A 13 -15.40 26.96 -5.79
CA ASP A 13 -14.57 26.11 -6.67
C ASP A 13 -13.66 25.16 -5.88
N ALA A 14 -14.26 24.38 -4.96
CA ALA A 14 -13.58 23.19 -4.42
C ALA A 14 -14.03 21.98 -5.25
N THR A 15 -13.37 21.75 -6.38
CA THR A 15 -13.49 20.49 -7.13
C THR A 15 -13.22 19.33 -6.16
N PRO A 16 -14.15 18.39 -5.93
CA PRO A 16 -13.92 17.31 -4.98
C PRO A 16 -13.08 16.20 -5.62
N GLY A 17 -11.81 16.50 -5.92
CA GLY A 17 -10.78 15.50 -6.14
C GLY A 17 -10.18 15.14 -4.78
N HIS A 18 -10.40 13.92 -4.29
CA HIS A 18 -9.73 13.37 -3.11
C HIS A 18 -8.26 13.12 -3.43
N LEU A 19 -7.51 14.21 -3.55
CA LEU A 19 -6.17 14.22 -4.11
C LEU A 19 -5.16 13.74 -3.09
N TRP A 20 -4.31 12.83 -3.57
CA TRP A 20 -3.08 12.47 -2.89
C TRP A 20 -2.27 13.71 -2.47
N SER A 21 -1.78 13.73 -1.23
CA SER A 21 -0.92 14.81 -0.72
C SER A 21 0.29 14.28 0.03
N PRO A 22 1.41 15.03 0.11
CA PRO A 22 2.56 14.64 0.93
C PRO A 22 2.22 14.47 2.42
N ALA A 23 1.22 15.21 2.93
CA ALA A 23 0.76 15.07 4.30
C ALA A 23 0.03 13.74 4.53
N LEU A 24 -0.87 13.37 3.59
CA LEU A 24 -1.53 12.06 3.61
C LEU A 24 -0.50 10.93 3.51
N ALA A 25 0.51 11.08 2.63
CA ALA A 25 1.60 10.12 2.47
C ALA A 25 2.32 9.83 3.79
N ARG A 26 2.74 10.89 4.50
CA ARG A 26 3.41 10.77 5.79
C ARG A 26 2.51 10.12 6.84
N ARG A 27 1.24 10.51 6.89
CA ARG A 27 0.26 9.97 7.84
C ARG A 27 0.03 8.47 7.62
N VAL A 28 -0.20 8.05 6.38
CA VAL A 28 -0.44 6.64 6.03
C VAL A 28 0.81 5.78 6.25
N ARG A 29 1.99 6.29 5.87
CA ARG A 29 3.28 5.62 6.14
C ARG A 29 3.52 5.43 7.64
N ALA A 30 3.29 6.47 8.45
CA ALA A 30 3.41 6.39 9.91
C ALA A 30 2.39 5.41 10.51
N ALA A 31 1.13 5.47 10.05
CA ALA A 31 0.09 4.53 10.46
C ALA A 31 0.49 3.08 10.18
N ALA A 32 1.04 2.80 9.00
CA ALA A 32 1.49 1.45 8.64
C ALA A 32 2.66 0.98 9.50
N ARG A 33 3.64 1.86 9.71
CA ARG A 33 4.83 1.57 10.49
C ARG A 33 4.52 1.32 11.96
N ASP A 34 3.63 2.12 12.54
CA ASP A 34 3.43 2.17 13.99
C ASP A 34 2.22 1.32 14.43
N HIS A 35 1.21 1.14 13.56
CA HIS A 35 -0.04 0.44 13.89
C HIS A 35 -0.37 -0.74 12.96
N GLY A 36 0.37 -0.93 11.86
CA GLY A 36 0.19 -2.07 10.96
C GLY A 36 -0.73 -1.81 9.75
N ALA A 37 -0.89 -2.84 8.93
CA ALA A 37 -1.49 -2.74 7.60
C ALA A 37 -2.98 -2.39 7.64
N ALA A 38 -3.75 -3.04 8.51
CA ALA A 38 -5.20 -2.86 8.57
C ALA A 38 -5.58 -1.42 8.94
N HIS A 39 -4.97 -0.88 10.00
CA HIS A 39 -5.15 0.52 10.40
C HIS A 39 -4.77 1.50 9.27
N ALA A 40 -3.60 1.32 8.65
CA ALA A 40 -3.14 2.21 7.59
C ALA A 40 -4.01 2.18 6.33
N LEU A 41 -4.49 1.00 5.94
CA LEU A 41 -5.42 0.85 4.83
C LEU A 41 -6.78 1.49 5.13
N GLY A 42 -7.26 1.42 6.38
CA GLY A 42 -8.45 2.15 6.82
C GLY A 42 -8.28 3.68 6.70
N VAL A 43 -7.14 4.21 7.14
CA VAL A 43 -6.81 5.65 7.02
C VAL A 43 -6.71 6.06 5.55
N LEU A 44 -6.08 5.24 4.71
CA LEU A 44 -5.98 5.49 3.27
C LEU A 44 -7.37 5.49 2.61
N HIS A 45 -8.16 4.45 2.89
CA HIS A 45 -9.50 4.26 2.34
C HIS A 45 -10.43 5.43 2.65
N ALA A 46 -10.48 5.84 3.91
CA ALA A 46 -11.28 6.98 4.33
C ALA A 46 -10.88 8.30 3.62
N ALA A 47 -9.61 8.43 3.23
CA ALA A 47 -9.09 9.63 2.59
C ALA A 47 -9.26 9.64 1.07
N THR A 48 -9.30 8.47 0.40
CA THR A 48 -9.29 8.40 -1.08
C THR A 48 -10.54 7.78 -1.68
N LEU A 49 -11.18 6.82 -1.01
CA LEU A 49 -12.28 6.02 -1.55
C LEU A 49 -13.40 5.78 -0.50
N PRO A 50 -13.92 6.82 0.18
CA PRO A 50 -14.90 6.62 1.25
C PRO A 50 -16.16 5.88 0.76
N GLY A 51 -16.44 4.73 1.38
CA GLY A 51 -17.58 3.86 1.05
C GLY A 51 -17.48 3.13 -0.31
N VAL A 52 -16.36 3.23 -1.01
CA VAL A 52 -16.09 2.54 -2.29
C VAL A 52 -14.95 1.56 -2.09
N LEU A 53 -15.17 0.29 -2.37
CA LEU A 53 -14.12 -0.73 -2.29
C LEU A 53 -13.18 -0.59 -3.49
N PRO A 54 -11.86 -0.37 -3.26
CA PRO A 54 -10.89 -0.32 -4.33
C PRO A 54 -10.83 -1.68 -5.03
N ALA A 55 -10.73 -1.66 -6.35
CA ALA A 55 -10.53 -2.86 -7.15
C ALA A 55 -9.26 -2.76 -7.97
N GLY A 56 -8.44 -3.81 -7.91
CA GLY A 56 -7.27 -3.97 -8.76
C GLY A 56 -7.63 -4.22 -10.23
N PRO A 57 -6.66 -4.18 -11.15
CA PRO A 57 -6.90 -4.38 -12.59
C PRO A 57 -7.61 -5.70 -12.94
N GLY A 58 -7.38 -6.76 -12.17
CA GLY A 58 -8.06 -8.04 -12.32
C GLY A 58 -9.42 -8.14 -11.61
N GLY A 59 -9.94 -7.03 -11.06
CA GLY A 59 -11.14 -7.00 -10.22
C GLY A 59 -10.98 -7.76 -8.90
N HIS A 60 -9.78 -7.71 -8.34
CA HIS A 60 -9.46 -8.24 -7.01
C HIS A 60 -9.47 -7.12 -5.98
N VAL A 61 -9.94 -7.41 -4.78
CA VAL A 61 -9.97 -6.48 -3.65
C VAL A 61 -9.20 -7.11 -2.50
N LEU A 62 -8.31 -6.35 -1.88
CA LEU A 62 -7.61 -6.72 -0.65
C LEU A 62 -7.66 -5.56 0.33
N VAL A 63 -8.54 -5.66 1.33
CA VAL A 63 -8.82 -4.56 2.29
C VAL A 63 -9.05 -5.10 3.70
N PRO A 64 -8.99 -4.26 4.75
CA PRO A 64 -9.38 -4.66 6.10
C PRO A 64 -10.84 -5.14 6.15
N GLU A 65 -11.14 -6.10 7.04
CA GLU A 65 -12.51 -6.65 7.17
C GLU A 65 -13.56 -5.56 7.47
N ALA A 66 -13.21 -4.57 8.30
CA ALA A 66 -14.09 -3.43 8.58
C ALA A 66 -14.40 -2.59 7.33
N VAL A 67 -13.42 -2.41 6.43
CA VAL A 67 -13.60 -1.69 5.16
C VAL A 67 -14.48 -2.53 4.22
N ALA A 68 -14.24 -3.84 4.13
CA ALA A 68 -15.07 -4.75 3.34
C ALA A 68 -16.53 -4.76 3.81
N ALA A 69 -16.78 -4.72 5.12
CA ALA A 69 -18.13 -4.70 5.69
C ALA A 69 -18.86 -3.38 5.44
N ALA A 70 -18.16 -2.25 5.53
CA ALA A 70 -18.76 -0.91 5.35
C ALA A 70 -18.93 -0.50 3.89
N GLY A 71 -18.20 -1.14 2.96
CA GLY A 71 -18.23 -0.83 1.54
C GLY A 71 -19.58 -1.15 0.89
N SER A 72 -20.23 -0.13 0.33
CA SER A 72 -21.52 -0.25 -0.37
C SER A 72 -21.39 -0.19 -1.90
N ARG A 73 -20.19 0.12 -2.41
CA ARG A 73 -19.87 0.25 -3.83
C ARG A 73 -18.52 -0.40 -4.14
N TYR A 74 -18.31 -0.77 -5.40
CA TYR A 74 -17.00 -1.12 -5.94
C TYR A 74 -16.53 -0.07 -6.91
N ASP A 75 -15.23 0.12 -6.96
CA ASP A 75 -14.60 0.88 -8.02
C ASP A 75 -14.67 0.12 -9.36
N THR A 76 -14.94 0.84 -10.45
CA THR A 76 -14.93 0.30 -11.82
C THR A 76 -14.36 1.35 -12.78
N PRO A 77 -13.89 0.95 -13.98
CA PRO A 77 -13.39 1.89 -14.98
C PRO A 77 -14.40 2.98 -15.39
N GLU A 78 -15.70 2.69 -15.32
CA GLU A 78 -16.81 3.62 -15.61
C GLU A 78 -17.26 4.42 -14.37
N GLY A 79 -16.59 4.24 -13.23
CA GLY A 79 -16.90 4.86 -11.96
C GLY A 79 -17.67 3.95 -10.98
N PRO A 80 -17.80 4.38 -9.71
CA PRO A 80 -18.26 3.49 -8.64
C PRO A 80 -19.65 2.90 -8.88
N ARG A 81 -19.78 1.57 -8.73
CA ARG A 81 -21.04 0.83 -8.88
C ARG A 81 -21.56 0.27 -7.56
N PRO A 82 -22.88 0.20 -7.33
CA PRO A 82 -23.44 -0.41 -6.12
C PRO A 82 -23.02 -1.88 -5.97
N ARG A 83 -22.64 -2.27 -4.74
CA ARG A 83 -22.41 -3.66 -4.38
C ARG A 83 -23.75 -4.38 -4.29
N ARG A 84 -23.89 -5.49 -5.02
CA ARG A 84 -25.10 -6.31 -5.04
C ARG A 84 -24.76 -7.72 -4.51
N PRO A 85 -25.58 -8.30 -3.63
CA PRO A 85 -25.36 -9.64 -3.09
C PRO A 85 -25.19 -10.73 -4.16
N ASP A 86 -25.90 -10.59 -5.28
CA ASP A 86 -25.91 -11.59 -6.37
C ASP A 86 -24.91 -11.28 -7.50
N ALA A 87 -23.99 -10.32 -7.32
CA ALA A 87 -23.06 -9.89 -8.37
C ALA A 87 -21.91 -10.88 -8.66
N GLY A 88 -21.94 -12.09 -8.08
CA GLY A 88 -20.85 -13.05 -8.20
C GLY A 88 -19.60 -12.64 -7.44
N GLU A 89 -19.75 -11.91 -6.33
CA GLU A 89 -18.66 -11.64 -5.39
C GLU A 89 -18.20 -12.96 -4.75
N GLU A 90 -16.90 -13.24 -4.81
CA GLU A 90 -16.29 -14.43 -4.23
C GLU A 90 -15.27 -14.06 -3.17
N LEU A 91 -15.39 -14.65 -1.97
CA LEU A 91 -14.37 -14.59 -0.94
C LEU A 91 -13.25 -15.58 -1.27
N LEU A 92 -12.07 -15.07 -1.64
CA LEU A 92 -10.92 -15.89 -1.98
C LEU A 92 -10.14 -16.33 -0.73
N ALA A 93 -9.89 -15.40 0.19
CA ALA A 93 -9.08 -15.68 1.37
C ALA A 93 -9.26 -14.65 2.49
N ARG A 94 -8.86 -15.04 3.70
CA ARG A 94 -8.53 -14.14 4.80
C ARG A 94 -7.04 -14.21 5.06
N VAL A 95 -6.35 -13.08 4.94
CA VAL A 95 -4.90 -12.95 5.15
C VAL A 95 -4.68 -12.45 6.57
N ALA A 96 -4.17 -13.32 7.44
CA ALA A 96 -3.84 -12.96 8.81
C ALA A 96 -2.72 -11.90 8.85
N LEU A 97 -2.85 -10.95 9.78
CA LEU A 97 -1.85 -9.95 10.10
C LEU A 97 -1.33 -10.15 11.52
N PRO A 98 -0.10 -9.69 11.83
CA PRO A 98 0.37 -9.61 13.21
C PRO A 98 -0.61 -8.81 14.08
N GLY A 99 -0.92 -9.31 15.28
CA GLY A 99 -1.88 -8.68 16.19
C GLY A 99 -3.33 -9.17 16.06
N GLY A 100 -3.60 -10.17 15.21
CA GLY A 100 -4.90 -10.83 15.12
C GLY A 100 -5.90 -10.14 14.17
N GLU A 101 -5.49 -9.06 13.51
CA GLU A 101 -6.25 -8.44 12.41
C GLU A 101 -6.15 -9.29 11.14
N ALA A 102 -7.03 -9.04 10.16
CA ALA A 102 -7.00 -9.72 8.88
C ALA A 102 -7.38 -8.78 7.72
N LEU A 103 -6.79 -9.07 6.55
CA LEU A 103 -7.27 -8.55 5.27
C LEU A 103 -8.18 -9.58 4.62
N VAL A 104 -9.21 -9.09 3.94
CA VAL A 104 -10.15 -9.91 3.16
C VAL A 104 -9.81 -9.76 1.69
N ALA A 105 -9.57 -10.90 1.03
CA ALA A 105 -9.33 -10.99 -0.40
C ALA A 105 -10.63 -11.38 -1.12
N LEU A 106 -11.12 -10.54 -2.02
CA LEU A 106 -12.34 -10.77 -2.79
C LEU A 106 -12.04 -10.75 -4.29
N ARG A 107 -12.78 -11.56 -5.06
CA ARG A 107 -12.92 -11.40 -6.51
C ARG A 107 -14.29 -10.79 -6.79
N VAL A 108 -14.30 -9.69 -7.54
CA VAL A 108 -15.53 -8.98 -7.91
C VAL A 108 -15.56 -8.80 -9.43
N PRO A 109 -16.27 -9.66 -10.18
CA PRO A 109 -16.37 -9.58 -11.63
C PRO A 109 -16.83 -8.18 -12.10
N GLY A 110 -16.20 -7.67 -13.16
CA GLY A 110 -16.51 -6.34 -13.71
C GLY A 110 -16.04 -5.14 -12.88
N SER A 111 -15.41 -5.35 -11.71
CA SER A 111 -14.73 -4.27 -10.98
C SER A 111 -13.31 -4.03 -11.52
N GLY A 112 -12.78 -2.84 -11.24
CA GLY A 112 -11.44 -2.44 -11.66
C GLY A 112 -11.09 -1.03 -11.18
N PRO A 113 -9.87 -0.56 -11.43
CA PRO A 113 -9.45 0.77 -11.00
C PRO A 113 -10.28 1.84 -11.72
N GLY A 114 -10.93 2.70 -10.96
CA GLY A 114 -11.68 3.84 -11.49
C GLY A 114 -10.78 5.04 -11.79
N PRO A 115 -11.25 5.99 -12.62
CA PRO A 115 -10.45 7.09 -13.17
C PRO A 115 -9.96 8.08 -12.10
N ASP A 116 -10.79 8.42 -11.10
CA ASP A 116 -10.49 9.50 -10.16
C ASP A 116 -9.87 9.01 -8.84
N GLY A 117 -10.36 7.89 -8.30
CA GLY A 117 -9.93 7.35 -6.99
C GLY A 117 -8.80 6.32 -7.07
N GLY A 118 -8.64 5.65 -8.22
CA GLY A 118 -7.67 4.59 -8.42
C GLY A 118 -6.22 5.08 -8.31
N ALA A 119 -5.90 6.25 -8.87
CA ALA A 119 -4.54 6.80 -8.84
C ALA A 119 -4.08 7.21 -7.43
N ALA A 120 -4.95 7.88 -6.67
CA ALA A 120 -4.66 8.28 -5.30
C ALA A 120 -4.53 7.07 -4.36
N TRP A 121 -5.39 6.07 -4.53
CA TRP A 121 -5.29 4.79 -3.82
C TRP A 121 -3.98 4.06 -4.15
N ALA A 122 -3.67 3.86 -5.44
CA ALA A 122 -2.46 3.17 -5.88
C ALA A 122 -1.19 3.83 -5.35
N ARG A 123 -1.12 5.17 -5.38
CA ARG A 123 0.02 5.91 -4.81
C ARG A 123 0.08 5.82 -3.29
N GLY A 124 -1.06 5.92 -2.61
CA GLY A 124 -1.13 5.75 -1.16
C GLY A 124 -0.76 4.35 -0.69
N LEU A 125 -0.99 3.35 -1.52
CA LEU A 125 -0.59 1.99 -1.24
C LEU A 125 0.94 1.83 -1.17
N VAL A 126 1.70 2.51 -2.03
CA VAL A 126 3.17 2.55 -1.91
C VAL A 126 3.59 3.12 -0.55
N ALA A 127 2.89 4.14 -0.04
CA ALA A 127 3.17 4.71 1.28
C ALA A 127 2.84 3.74 2.43
N VAL A 128 1.73 2.99 2.34
CA VAL A 128 1.41 1.90 3.28
C VAL A 128 2.56 0.89 3.28
N ARG A 129 2.92 0.38 2.11
CA ARG A 129 3.94 -0.66 1.95
C ARG A 129 5.32 -0.19 2.42
N LEU A 130 5.68 1.07 2.17
CA LEU A 130 6.91 1.67 2.70
C LEU A 130 6.94 1.68 4.23
N GLY A 131 5.84 2.07 4.89
CA GLY A 131 5.75 2.03 6.35
C GLY A 131 5.84 0.61 6.91
N LEU A 132 5.23 -0.37 6.24
CA LEU A 132 5.38 -1.79 6.60
C LEU A 132 6.83 -2.27 6.46
N ALA A 133 7.49 -1.95 5.35
CA ALA A 133 8.89 -2.32 5.13
C ALA A 133 9.84 -1.69 6.17
N GLU A 134 9.58 -0.44 6.58
CA GLU A 134 10.32 0.21 7.66
C GLU A 134 10.18 -0.50 9.00
N ARG A 135 8.96 -0.93 9.32
CA ARG A 135 8.71 -1.72 10.52
C ARG A 135 9.45 -3.05 10.45
N ALA A 136 9.37 -3.76 9.32
CA ALA A 136 10.08 -5.02 9.13
C ALA A 136 11.60 -4.85 9.31
N LEU A 137 12.20 -3.84 8.68
CA LEU A 137 13.63 -3.57 8.79
C LEU A 137 14.04 -3.24 10.23
N ARG A 138 13.21 -2.48 10.97
CA ARG A 138 13.43 -2.19 12.40
C ARG A 138 13.40 -3.47 13.24
N GLU A 139 12.36 -4.29 13.07
CA GLU A 139 12.21 -5.57 13.79
C GLU A 139 13.39 -6.51 13.52
N VAL A 140 13.86 -6.58 12.27
CA VAL A 140 15.06 -7.33 11.88
C VAL A 140 16.31 -6.79 12.59
N ALA A 141 16.53 -5.48 12.55
CA ALA A 141 17.70 -4.86 13.17
C ALA A 141 17.72 -5.06 14.68
N ASP A 142 16.57 -4.91 15.35
CA ASP A 142 16.45 -5.16 16.78
C ASP A 142 16.74 -6.63 17.11
N ARG A 143 16.18 -7.57 16.35
CA ARG A 143 16.44 -9.01 16.56
C ARG A 143 17.91 -9.39 16.32
N LEU A 144 18.56 -8.81 15.33
CA LEU A 144 19.96 -9.12 15.00
C LEU A 144 20.95 -8.52 16.01
N ARG A 145 20.56 -7.48 16.74
CA ARG A 145 21.38 -6.87 17.81
C ARG A 145 21.67 -7.86 18.93
N ASP A 146 20.70 -8.70 19.26
CA ASP A 146 20.80 -9.63 20.38
C ASP A 146 21.27 -11.03 19.95
N ARG A 147 21.43 -11.25 18.63
CA ARG A 147 21.79 -12.56 18.08
C ARG A 147 23.28 -12.66 17.82
N THR A 148 23.89 -13.77 18.25
CA THR A 148 25.30 -14.08 18.00
C THR A 148 25.47 -15.34 17.14
N VAL A 149 26.56 -15.38 16.38
CA VAL A 149 27.06 -16.57 15.65
C VAL A 149 28.55 -16.68 15.94
N GLN A 150 28.99 -17.83 16.47
CA GLN A 150 30.38 -18.05 16.89
C GLN A 150 30.91 -16.93 17.81
N GLY A 151 30.09 -16.50 18.78
CA GLY A 151 30.44 -15.44 19.74
C GLY A 151 30.40 -14.01 19.18
N THR A 152 30.13 -13.81 17.89
CA THR A 152 30.05 -12.48 17.26
C THR A 152 28.59 -12.07 17.07
N VAL A 153 28.23 -10.86 17.50
CA VAL A 153 26.92 -10.26 17.22
C VAL A 153 26.71 -10.17 15.71
N MET A 154 25.57 -10.65 15.21
CA MET A 154 25.32 -10.73 13.77
C MET A 154 25.39 -9.37 13.08
N LEU A 155 24.96 -8.29 13.73
CA LEU A 155 25.09 -6.93 13.19
C LEU A 155 26.54 -6.47 12.97
N HIS A 156 27.54 -7.14 13.57
CA HIS A 156 28.95 -6.83 13.32
C HIS A 156 29.51 -7.57 12.10
N LEU A 157 28.79 -8.55 11.56
CA LEU A 157 29.21 -9.30 10.38
C LEU A 157 29.06 -8.42 9.12
N PRO A 158 30.12 -8.24 8.30
CA PRO A 158 30.06 -7.37 7.12
C PRO A 158 28.93 -7.74 6.15
N LEU A 159 28.70 -9.04 5.92
CA LEU A 159 27.63 -9.53 5.04
C LEU A 159 26.23 -9.14 5.54
N VAL A 160 26.00 -9.21 6.85
CA VAL A 160 24.72 -8.82 7.47
C VAL A 160 24.50 -7.32 7.31
N ARG A 161 25.55 -6.50 7.52
CA ARG A 161 25.48 -5.05 7.34
C ARG A 161 25.21 -4.67 5.89
N ALA A 162 25.79 -5.38 4.92
CA ALA A 162 25.54 -5.16 3.51
C ALA A 162 24.06 -5.42 3.16
N LEU A 163 23.49 -6.54 3.60
CA LEU A 163 22.08 -6.85 3.37
C LEU A 163 21.11 -5.83 3.99
N ILE A 164 21.44 -5.33 5.20
CA ILE A 164 20.66 -4.25 5.84
C ILE A 164 20.76 -2.96 5.04
N ALA A 165 21.95 -2.62 4.53
CA ALA A 165 22.17 -1.43 3.72
C ALA A 165 21.42 -1.52 2.38
N ASP A 166 21.41 -2.68 1.72
CA ASP A 166 20.68 -2.92 0.48
C ASP A 166 19.16 -2.77 0.69
N ALA A 167 18.62 -3.36 1.76
CA ALA A 167 17.22 -3.16 2.13
C ALA A 167 16.92 -1.67 2.39
N ALA A 168 17.75 -0.98 3.17
CA ALA A 168 17.59 0.44 3.44
C ALA A 168 17.66 1.31 2.16
N CYS A 169 18.49 0.91 1.19
CA CYS A 169 18.58 1.56 -0.11
C CYS A 169 17.26 1.44 -0.90
N GLY A 170 16.67 0.23 -0.95
CA GLY A 170 15.37 0.01 -1.60
C GLY A 170 14.23 0.80 -0.94
N LEU A 171 14.24 0.93 0.40
CA LEU A 171 13.30 1.80 1.12
C LEU A 171 13.49 3.28 0.75
N ALA A 172 14.74 3.75 0.64
CA ALA A 172 15.06 5.11 0.26
C ALA A 172 14.63 5.41 -1.19
N GLU A 173 14.84 4.47 -2.11
CA GLU A 173 14.38 4.55 -3.50
C GLU A 173 12.85 4.67 -3.57
N ALA A 174 12.12 3.78 -2.90
CA ALA A 174 10.66 3.84 -2.85
C ALA A 174 10.15 5.17 -2.25
N GLY A 175 10.82 5.67 -1.20
CA GLY A 175 10.52 6.97 -0.60
C GLY A 175 10.77 8.16 -1.55
N ALA A 176 11.83 8.11 -2.34
CA ALA A 176 12.14 9.12 -3.34
C ALA A 176 11.10 9.14 -4.48
N LEU A 177 10.76 7.96 -5.02
CA LEU A 177 9.72 7.80 -6.04
C LEU A 177 8.36 8.28 -5.55
N LEU A 178 8.01 7.98 -4.28
CA LEU A 178 6.77 8.46 -3.67
C LEU A 178 6.73 9.99 -3.50
N SER A 179 7.88 10.61 -3.29
CA SER A 179 8.01 12.06 -3.08
C SER A 179 8.13 12.85 -4.38
N ALA A 180 8.30 12.19 -5.53
CA ALA A 180 8.35 12.83 -6.84
C ALA A 180 7.05 13.65 -7.10
N PRO A 181 7.13 14.80 -7.79
CA PRO A 181 5.95 15.62 -8.10
C PRO A 181 4.82 14.81 -8.77
N VAL A 182 3.56 15.16 -8.49
CA VAL A 182 2.36 14.39 -8.95
C VAL A 182 2.23 14.30 -10.47
N THR A 183 2.88 15.19 -11.21
CA THR A 183 3.02 15.10 -12.66
C THR A 183 3.86 13.90 -13.14
N ASP A 184 4.52 13.16 -12.23
CA ASP A 184 5.68 12.32 -12.55
C ASP A 184 5.87 11.04 -11.68
N PRO A 185 4.84 10.41 -11.09
CA PRO A 185 4.91 8.96 -11.02
C PRO A 185 3.83 8.38 -11.91
N GLY A 186 4.24 8.07 -13.13
CA GLY A 186 3.46 7.22 -14.00
C GLY A 186 3.37 5.79 -13.44
N PRO A 187 2.63 4.92 -14.13
CA PRO A 187 2.54 3.51 -13.79
C PRO A 187 3.90 2.80 -13.64
N ALA A 188 4.95 3.26 -14.32
CA ALA A 188 6.28 2.69 -14.28
C ALA A 188 6.99 2.94 -12.94
N GLU A 189 6.92 4.17 -12.42
CA GLU A 189 7.53 4.56 -11.16
C GLU A 189 6.85 3.85 -9.98
N LEU A 190 5.52 3.72 -10.02
CA LEU A 190 4.79 2.95 -9.00
C LEU A 190 5.17 1.47 -9.01
N ARG A 191 5.28 0.85 -10.20
CA ARG A 191 5.77 -0.53 -10.32
C ARG A 191 7.20 -0.67 -9.79
N ARG A 192 8.06 0.30 -10.08
CA ARG A 192 9.45 0.32 -9.61
C ARG A 192 9.51 0.42 -8.08
N ALA A 193 8.71 1.31 -7.48
CA ALA A 193 8.62 1.42 -6.03
C ALA A 193 8.09 0.13 -5.39
N HIS A 194 7.08 -0.50 -5.99
CA HIS A 194 6.56 -1.78 -5.52
C HIS A 194 7.63 -2.88 -5.54
N ARG A 195 8.40 -2.99 -6.62
CA ARG A 195 9.50 -3.97 -6.75
C ARG A 195 10.60 -3.74 -5.72
N ALA A 196 11.04 -2.49 -5.54
CA ALA A 196 12.06 -2.14 -4.54
C ALA A 196 11.63 -2.55 -3.12
N LEU A 197 10.32 -2.43 -2.82
CA LEU A 197 9.75 -2.85 -1.55
C LEU A 197 9.64 -4.38 -1.41
N ASP A 198 9.35 -5.12 -2.50
CA ASP A 198 9.38 -6.59 -2.51
C ASP A 198 10.79 -7.10 -2.22
N GLU A 199 11.78 -6.57 -2.93
CA GLU A 199 13.20 -6.92 -2.77
C GLU A 199 13.69 -6.63 -1.34
N SER A 200 13.34 -5.47 -0.80
CA SER A 200 13.68 -5.07 0.58
C SER A 200 13.00 -5.97 1.62
N GLY A 201 11.73 -6.32 1.40
CA GLY A 201 10.98 -7.24 2.26
C GLY A 201 11.61 -8.63 2.27
N ARG A 202 11.98 -9.17 1.11
CA ARG A 202 12.64 -10.47 0.99
C ARG A 202 14.03 -10.49 1.64
N ALA A 203 14.80 -9.40 1.51
CA ALA A 203 16.06 -9.24 2.23
C ALA A 203 15.86 -9.32 3.76
N CYS A 204 14.81 -8.68 4.29
CA CYS A 204 14.43 -8.77 5.69
C CYS A 204 14.11 -10.23 6.11
N LEU A 205 13.35 -10.97 5.30
CA LEU A 205 13.04 -12.38 5.59
C LEU A 205 14.28 -13.27 5.60
N HIS A 206 15.20 -13.09 4.64
CA HIS A 206 16.46 -13.82 4.60
C HIS A 206 17.32 -13.57 5.85
N LEU A 207 17.36 -12.32 6.34
CA LEU A 207 18.07 -11.97 7.57
C LEU A 207 17.48 -12.63 8.83
N LEU A 208 16.16 -12.86 8.85
CA LEU A 208 15.48 -13.56 9.95
C LEU A 208 15.69 -15.08 9.89
N GLY A 209 16.02 -15.64 8.72
CA GLY A 209 16.11 -17.07 8.49
C GLY A 209 14.78 -17.77 8.79
N ALA A 210 14.82 -18.95 9.41
CA ALA A 210 13.63 -19.74 9.75
C ALA A 210 12.61 -18.98 10.62
N ALA A 211 13.06 -18.05 11.46
CA ALA A 211 12.16 -17.24 12.30
C ALA A 211 11.26 -16.32 11.48
N GLY A 212 11.65 -15.97 10.24
CA GLY A 212 10.84 -15.19 9.32
C GLY A 212 9.63 -15.95 8.75
N PHE A 213 9.56 -17.27 8.94
CA PHE A 213 8.46 -18.12 8.44
C PHE A 213 7.45 -18.53 9.52
N VAL A 214 7.65 -18.05 10.76
CA VAL A 214 6.71 -18.29 11.85
C VAL A 214 5.51 -17.36 11.70
N THR A 215 4.31 -17.92 11.82
CA THR A 215 3.05 -17.17 11.75
C THR A 215 2.93 -16.16 12.89
N GLY A 216 2.23 -15.06 12.64
CA GLY A 216 2.08 -13.93 13.56
C GLY A 216 3.29 -13.00 13.63
N GLY A 217 4.34 -13.26 12.83
CA GLY A 217 5.58 -12.48 12.83
C GLY A 217 5.75 -11.57 11.61
N THR A 218 6.96 -11.02 11.46
CA THR A 218 7.36 -10.15 10.34
C THR A 218 7.13 -10.79 8.96
N GLY A 219 7.18 -12.13 8.87
CA GLY A 219 6.82 -12.91 7.67
C GLY A 219 5.45 -12.59 7.11
N ASP A 220 4.43 -12.61 7.97
CA ASP A 220 3.05 -12.33 7.57
C ASP A 220 2.87 -10.89 7.11
N LEU A 221 3.61 -9.95 7.73
CA LEU A 221 3.62 -8.55 7.33
C LEU A 221 4.24 -8.36 5.93
N VAL A 222 5.37 -9.01 5.64
CA VAL A 222 6.00 -8.95 4.32
C VAL A 222 5.09 -9.58 3.27
N ARG A 223 4.51 -10.75 3.57
CA ARG A 223 3.53 -11.42 2.68
C ARG A 223 2.32 -10.54 2.39
N ALA A 224 1.75 -9.90 3.40
CA ALA A 224 0.62 -8.98 3.20
C ALA A 224 1.02 -7.77 2.33
N SER A 225 2.23 -7.24 2.50
CA SER A 225 2.78 -6.17 1.66
C SER A 225 2.91 -6.60 0.19
N GLU A 226 3.43 -7.79 -0.08
CA GLU A 226 3.54 -8.33 -1.45
C GLU A 226 2.14 -8.56 -2.07
N LEU A 227 1.20 -9.16 -1.33
CA LEU A 227 -0.17 -9.37 -1.82
C LEU A 227 -0.90 -8.06 -2.16
N LEU A 228 -0.65 -7.00 -1.39
CA LEU A 228 -1.16 -5.66 -1.72
C LEU A 228 -0.59 -5.16 -3.05
N ALA A 229 0.69 -5.39 -3.32
CA ALA A 229 1.31 -5.07 -4.60
C ALA A 229 0.65 -5.85 -5.75
N ASP A 230 0.54 -7.16 -5.62
CA ASP A 230 -0.03 -8.03 -6.65
C ASP A 230 -1.49 -7.67 -6.96
N THR A 231 -2.23 -7.23 -5.93
CA THR A 231 -3.64 -6.85 -6.08
C THR A 231 -3.78 -5.55 -6.85
N TYR A 232 -2.97 -4.53 -6.54
CA TYR A 232 -3.26 -3.15 -6.96
C TYR A 232 -2.19 -2.50 -7.84
N ALA A 233 -1.04 -3.13 -8.07
CA ALA A 233 0.00 -2.56 -8.91
C ALA A 233 -0.55 -2.32 -10.34
N PRO A 234 -0.18 -1.20 -10.98
CA PRO A 234 -0.56 -0.97 -12.36
C PRO A 234 -0.09 -2.12 -13.27
N PRO A 235 -0.92 -2.59 -14.21
CA PRO A 235 -0.53 -3.68 -15.09
C PRO A 235 0.70 -3.29 -15.92
N PRO A 236 1.53 -4.24 -16.35
CA PRO A 236 2.61 -3.95 -17.29
C PRO A 236 2.02 -3.35 -18.58
N PRO A 237 2.78 -2.51 -19.31
CA PRO A 237 2.33 -2.04 -20.62
C PRO A 237 2.06 -3.23 -21.54
N VAL A 238 0.93 -3.22 -22.24
CA VAL A 238 0.64 -4.21 -23.29
C VAL A 238 1.65 -3.98 -24.42
N PRO A 239 2.40 -5.02 -24.86
CA PRO A 239 3.29 -4.92 -26.00
C PRO A 239 2.55 -4.39 -27.23
N GLU A 240 3.19 -3.55 -28.04
CA GLU A 240 2.53 -2.89 -29.19
C GLU A 240 1.90 -3.85 -30.20
N GLY A 241 2.32 -5.12 -30.23
CA GLY A 241 1.78 -6.16 -31.12
C GLY A 241 0.50 -6.86 -30.63
N ASP A 242 0.09 -6.68 -29.37
CA ASP A 242 -1.06 -7.36 -28.75
C ASP A 242 -2.23 -6.40 -28.43
N ARG A 243 -2.19 -5.18 -28.97
CA ARG A 243 -3.35 -4.28 -28.90
C ARG A 243 -4.39 -4.72 -29.93
N PRO A 244 -5.66 -4.92 -29.55
CA PRO A 244 -6.72 -5.35 -30.45
C PRO A 244 -7.03 -4.30 -31.53
#